data_AF-A0A4Y2LYG8-F1
#
_entry.id   AF-A0A4Y2LYG8-F1
#
_cell.length_a   1.000
_cell.length_b   1.000
_cell.length_c   1.000
_cell.angle_alpha   90.00
_cell.angle_beta   90.00
_cell.angle_gamma   90.00
#
_symmetry.space_group_name_H-M   'P 1'
#
loop_
_entity.id
_entity.type
_entity.pdbx_description
1 polymer ?
#
loop_
_entity_poly.entity_id
_entity_poly.type
_entity_poly.pdbx_seq_one_letter_code
_entity_poly.pdbx_strand_id
1 'polypeptide(L)'
;MTPEGVSRKERIVQKLFKERMRTQLVLHFYTVVLPLLKKYVCLFQTKEPLIHKLYDEQEQLFLDFLSCFLKHEVLKGKNVKQLLSLNSSEDEVMLKKSKMFLGSAESIVSKDLKHDTVAAFLKQANQAYVECAQYLQKKLPLNSSLLQSILAIDPIARGHSVTADRLKRLPKLVTNVLMQEEEMQYSLDVHLYQVDKFLPSYTDEHGNILRIDLWCEEEDVEMSDDALLVLTKIGVETSLRYAIQLITTASLVCQKRKGTEVTIADVKRVYTLFLDEARSSQFLNEYQSDFMFNELEGDKETKAMDTS
;
A
#
# COMPACT_ATOMS: atom_id res chain seq x y z
N MET A 1 42.00 5.95 -17.31
CA MET A 1 40.83 6.27 -16.44
C MET A 1 40.60 7.77 -16.53
N THR A 2 39.36 8.21 -16.69
CA THR A 2 39.03 9.65 -16.64
C THR A 2 39.33 10.20 -15.23
N PRO A 3 39.60 11.52 -15.10
CA PRO A 3 39.84 12.16 -13.79
C PRO A 3 38.70 11.89 -12.79
N GLU A 4 37.46 11.86 -13.28
CA GLU A 4 36.25 11.55 -12.51
C GLU A 4 36.23 10.10 -12.01
N GLY A 5 36.74 9.15 -12.81
CA GLY A 5 36.86 7.74 -12.45
C GLY A 5 37.86 7.51 -11.32
N VAL A 6 38.99 8.23 -11.34
CA VAL A 6 40.01 8.17 -10.26
C VAL A 6 39.43 8.76 -8.96
N SER A 7 38.79 9.93 -9.04
CA SER A 7 38.12 10.55 -7.89
C SER A 7 37.02 9.65 -7.29
N ARG A 8 36.23 8.97 -8.13
CA ARG A 8 35.22 8.00 -7.67
C ARG A 8 35.86 6.81 -6.95
N LYS A 9 36.93 6.24 -7.50
CA LYS A 9 37.66 5.11 -6.90
C LYS A 9 38.22 5.49 -5.53
N GLU A 10 38.83 6.66 -5.39
CA GLU A 10 39.38 7.15 -4.13
C GLU A 10 38.29 7.33 -3.06
N ARG A 11 37.12 7.90 -3.41
CA ARG A 11 35.98 8.01 -2.48
C ARG A 11 35.49 6.65 -1.99
N ILE A 12 35.40 5.67 -2.89
CA ILE A 12 34.95 4.31 -2.54
C ILE A 12 35.97 3.63 -1.62
N VAL A 13 37.26 3.73 -1.92
CA VAL A 13 38.33 3.16 -1.08
C VAL A 13 38.33 3.78 0.31
N GLN A 14 38.18 5.10 0.42
CA GLN A 14 38.07 5.79 1.71
C GLN A 14 36.87 5.29 2.52
N LYS A 15 35.69 5.18 1.91
CA LYS A 15 34.46 4.71 2.56
C LYS A 15 34.52 3.24 2.98
N LEU A 16 35.06 2.37 2.15
CA LEU A 16 35.10 0.93 2.41
C LEU A 16 36.20 0.52 3.40
N PHE A 17 37.36 1.18 3.34
CA PHE A 17 38.54 0.74 4.09
C PHE A 17 38.91 1.66 5.27
N LYS A 18 38.68 2.97 5.18
CA LYS A 18 39.02 3.91 6.29
C LYS A 18 37.82 4.26 7.17
N GLU A 19 36.64 4.44 6.57
CA GLU A 19 35.40 4.75 7.30
C GLU A 19 34.46 3.54 7.44
N ARG A 20 34.99 2.32 7.38
CA ARG A 20 34.22 1.07 7.27
C ARG A 20 33.07 0.98 8.28
N MET A 21 33.35 1.26 9.55
CA MET A 21 32.36 1.22 10.64
C MET A 21 31.21 2.22 10.39
N ARG A 22 31.54 3.46 10.04
CA ARG A 22 30.55 4.50 9.72
C ARG A 22 29.69 4.09 8.53
N THR A 23 30.31 3.58 7.48
CA THR A 23 29.61 3.14 6.27
C THR A 23 28.68 1.97 6.56
N GLN A 24 29.09 0.99 7.36
CA GLN A 24 28.22 -0.13 7.76
C GLN A 24 27.03 0.35 8.60
N LEU A 25 27.24 1.22 9.59
CA LEU A 25 26.16 1.80 10.39
C LEU A 25 25.12 2.51 9.53
N VAL A 26 25.58 3.36 8.59
CA VAL A 26 24.69 4.12 7.69
C VAL A 26 23.95 3.22 6.70
N LEU A 27 24.61 2.21 6.13
CA LEU A 27 23.96 1.28 5.21
C LEU A 27 22.89 0.46 5.93
N HIS A 28 23.21 -0.12 7.09
CA HIS A 28 22.25 -0.89 7.88
C HIS A 28 21.05 -0.05 8.33
N PHE A 29 21.27 1.22 8.62
CA PHE A 29 20.20 2.16 8.91
C PHE A 29 19.29 2.38 7.70
N TYR A 30 19.85 2.72 6.54
CA TYR A 30 19.04 2.99 5.34
C TYR A 30 18.32 1.76 4.81
N THR A 31 18.90 0.56 4.91
CA THR A 31 18.25 -0.68 4.47
C THR A 31 16.95 -0.95 5.21
N VAL A 32 16.77 -0.38 6.40
CA VAL A 32 15.58 -0.59 7.24
C VAL A 32 14.65 0.62 7.21
N VAL A 33 15.18 1.84 7.20
CA VAL A 33 14.34 3.06 7.22
C VAL A 33 13.72 3.38 5.86
N LEU A 34 14.44 3.16 4.75
CA LEU A 34 13.90 3.47 3.42
C LEU A 34 12.67 2.63 3.04
N PRO A 35 12.60 1.33 3.36
CA PRO A 35 11.39 0.53 3.16
C PRO A 35 10.12 1.09 3.81
N LEU A 36 10.23 1.78 4.96
CA LEU A 36 9.08 2.42 5.62
C LEU A 36 8.41 3.45 4.70
N LEU A 37 9.21 4.23 3.97
CA LEU A 37 8.71 5.21 2.99
C LEU A 37 8.30 4.56 1.67
N LYS A 38 8.92 3.43 1.30
CA LYS A 38 8.64 2.73 0.03
C LYS A 38 7.18 2.27 -0.04
N LYS A 39 6.60 1.78 1.07
CA LYS A 39 5.19 1.33 1.11
C LYS A 39 4.23 2.40 0.58
N TYR A 40 4.42 3.65 1.02
CA TYR A 40 3.62 4.78 0.56
C TYR A 40 3.85 5.12 -0.92
N VAL A 41 5.10 5.06 -1.39
CA VAL A 41 5.41 5.30 -2.81
C VAL A 41 4.74 4.24 -3.71
N CYS A 42 4.72 2.98 -3.27
CA CYS A 42 4.08 1.90 -4.02
C CYS A 42 2.56 2.09 -4.18
N LEU A 43 1.89 2.84 -3.29
CA LEU A 43 0.48 3.19 -3.44
C LEU A 43 0.21 4.03 -4.71
N PHE A 44 1.18 4.82 -5.17
CA PHE A 44 1.06 5.58 -6.43
C PHE A 44 1.48 4.79 -7.67
N GLN A 45 2.05 3.60 -7.47
CA GLN A 45 2.47 2.71 -8.55
C GLN A 45 1.38 1.70 -8.92
N THR A 46 0.29 1.64 -8.14
CA THR A 46 -0.85 0.80 -8.45
C THR A 46 -1.62 1.36 -9.64
N LYS A 47 -2.14 0.48 -10.50
CA LYS A 47 -2.98 0.87 -11.64
C LYS A 47 -4.33 1.45 -11.20
N GLU A 48 -4.79 1.08 -10.00
CA GLU A 48 -6.10 1.47 -9.48
C GLU A 48 -6.06 2.80 -8.70
N PRO A 49 -7.07 3.68 -8.84
CA PRO A 49 -7.16 4.91 -8.07
C PRO A 49 -7.60 4.64 -6.63
N LEU A 50 -6.64 4.57 -5.70
CA LEU A 50 -6.87 4.27 -4.28
C LEU A 50 -6.99 5.55 -3.41
N ILE A 51 -7.60 6.61 -3.93
CA ILE A 51 -7.67 7.91 -3.23
C ILE A 51 -8.43 7.83 -1.90
N HIS A 52 -9.38 6.91 -1.76
CA HIS A 52 -10.12 6.64 -0.54
C HIS A 52 -9.29 6.00 0.57
N LYS A 53 -8.13 5.41 0.25
CA LYS A 53 -7.19 4.85 1.24
C LYS A 53 -6.01 5.77 1.52
N LEU A 54 -5.82 6.79 0.67
CA LEU A 54 -4.64 7.63 0.68
C LEU A 54 -4.44 8.33 2.03
N TYR A 55 -5.50 8.86 2.62
CA TYR A 55 -5.39 9.57 3.89
C TYR A 55 -4.97 8.64 5.04
N ASP A 56 -5.60 7.47 5.16
CA ASP A 56 -5.28 6.51 6.21
C ASP A 56 -3.84 6.00 6.08
N GLU A 57 -3.38 5.70 4.85
CA GLU A 57 -1.99 5.30 4.61
C GLU A 57 -0.99 6.46 4.87
N GLN A 58 -1.36 7.72 4.64
CA GLN A 58 -0.53 8.87 5.02
C GLN A 58 -0.43 9.02 6.54
N GLU A 59 -1.54 8.87 7.26
CA GLU A 59 -1.58 8.94 8.72
C GLU A 59 -0.74 7.81 9.33
N GLN A 60 -0.94 6.59 8.82
CA GLN A 60 -0.21 5.41 9.28
C GLN A 60 1.29 5.52 9.00
N LEU A 61 1.69 5.94 7.79
CA LEU A 61 3.08 6.21 7.44
C LEU A 61 3.71 7.20 8.43
N PHE A 62 3.00 8.29 8.72
CA PHE A 62 3.50 9.33 9.59
C PHE A 62 3.66 8.83 11.03
N LEU A 63 2.68 8.09 11.55
CA LEU A 63 2.73 7.46 12.87
C LEU A 63 3.85 6.43 12.99
N ASP A 64 3.95 5.52 12.02
CA ASP A 64 4.99 4.48 11.98
C ASP A 64 6.38 5.12 11.94
N PHE A 65 6.56 6.18 11.15
CA PHE A 65 7.82 6.91 11.08
C PHE A 65 8.15 7.64 12.39
N LEU A 66 7.18 8.32 13.01
CA LEU A 66 7.38 8.98 14.31
C LEU A 66 7.71 7.98 15.42
N SER A 67 7.10 6.79 15.41
CA SER A 67 7.34 5.75 16.41
C SER A 67 8.79 5.26 16.45
N CYS A 68 9.54 5.44 15.35
CA CYS A 68 10.96 5.06 15.27
C CYS A 68 11.85 5.87 16.24
N PHE A 69 11.45 7.09 16.61
CA PHE A 69 12.30 7.97 17.41
C PHE A 69 11.57 8.77 18.50
N LEU A 70 10.23 8.75 18.54
CA LEU A 70 9.41 9.39 19.57
C LEU A 70 8.84 8.37 20.56
N LYS A 71 8.59 8.80 21.80
CA LYS A 71 7.98 7.95 22.83
C LYS A 71 6.56 7.57 22.45
N HIS A 72 6.22 6.29 22.59
CA HIS A 72 4.87 5.76 22.37
C HIS A 72 3.79 6.50 23.20
N GLU A 73 4.13 6.91 24.42
CA GLU A 73 3.25 7.70 25.32
C GLU A 73 2.83 9.05 24.71
N VAL A 74 3.71 9.64 23.88
CA VAL A 74 3.48 10.95 23.27
C VAL A 74 2.67 10.82 21.98
N LEU A 75 2.65 9.64 21.36
CA LEU A 75 1.93 9.35 20.13
C LEU A 75 0.53 8.79 20.39
N LYS A 76 0.36 8.01 21.47
CA LYS A 76 -0.89 7.32 21.77
C LYS A 76 -2.02 8.32 22.07
N GLY A 77 -3.11 8.22 21.31
CA GLY A 77 -4.33 9.01 21.54
C GLY A 77 -4.27 10.45 21.02
N LYS A 78 -3.20 10.84 20.29
CA LYS A 78 -3.16 12.12 19.60
C LYS A 78 -3.85 12.06 18.25
N ASN A 79 -4.59 13.12 17.97
CA ASN A 79 -5.26 13.30 16.69
C ASN A 79 -4.28 13.91 15.66
N VAL A 80 -4.56 13.76 14.37
CA VAL A 80 -3.66 14.19 13.27
C VAL A 80 -3.22 15.65 13.40
N LYS A 81 -4.12 16.56 13.77
CA LYS A 81 -3.80 17.98 14.01
C LYS A 81 -2.76 18.18 15.13
N GLN A 82 -2.86 17.37 16.19
CA GLN A 82 -1.93 17.42 17.31
C GLN A 82 -0.57 16.83 16.92
N LEU A 83 -0.55 15.80 16.06
CA LEU A 83 0.69 15.20 15.54
C LEU A 83 1.44 16.14 14.59
N LEU A 84 0.71 16.95 13.82
CA LEU A 84 1.31 17.97 12.96
C LEU A 84 1.86 19.18 13.73
N SER A 85 1.27 19.50 14.89
CA SER A 85 1.77 20.55 15.77
C SER A 85 2.87 20.08 16.73
N LEU A 86 3.25 18.80 16.70
CA LEU A 86 4.30 18.28 17.57
C LEU A 86 5.67 18.80 17.12
N ASN A 87 6.39 19.41 18.06
CA ASN A 87 7.82 19.66 17.94
C ASN A 87 8.56 18.34 18.10
N SER A 88 8.94 17.72 16.98
CA SER A 88 9.70 16.47 16.95
C SER A 88 11.15 16.61 17.45
N SER A 89 11.58 17.83 17.80
CA SER A 89 12.95 18.15 18.25
C SER A 89 13.10 18.22 19.78
N GLU A 90 12.02 18.09 20.55
CA GLU A 90 12.07 18.22 22.01
C GLU A 90 12.54 16.91 22.68
N ASP A 91 13.57 16.99 23.52
CA ASP A 91 14.15 15.83 24.22
C ASP A 91 13.14 15.09 25.12
N GLU A 92 12.10 15.77 25.61
CA GLU A 92 11.02 15.17 26.40
C GLU A 92 10.12 14.23 25.57
N VAL A 93 10.00 14.52 24.28
CA VAL A 93 9.16 13.79 23.32
C VAL A 93 9.94 12.63 22.69
N MET A 94 11.26 12.76 22.59
CA MET A 94 12.14 11.78 21.95
C MET A 94 12.44 10.55 22.82
N LEU A 95 12.66 9.42 22.13
CA LEU A 95 13.28 8.26 22.74
C LEU A 95 14.74 8.57 23.08
N LYS A 96 15.24 7.92 24.15
CA LYS A 96 16.68 7.94 24.43
C LYS A 96 17.43 7.41 23.21
N LYS A 97 18.60 7.99 22.90
CA LYS A 97 19.42 7.63 21.72
C LYS A 97 19.71 6.13 21.59
N SER A 98 19.71 5.39 22.71
CA SER A 98 19.90 3.92 22.74
C SER A 98 18.64 3.10 22.47
N LYS A 99 17.45 3.72 22.44
CA LYS A 99 16.15 3.09 22.21
C LYS A 99 15.51 3.52 20.88
N MET A 100 16.18 4.39 20.13
CA MET A 100 15.74 4.73 18.78
C MET A 100 15.84 3.49 17.90
N PHE A 101 14.91 3.35 16.97
CA PHE A 101 14.95 2.29 15.99
C PHE A 101 16.12 2.56 15.03
N LEU A 102 17.15 1.71 15.06
CA LEU A 102 18.32 1.83 14.18
C LEU A 102 18.43 0.63 13.23
N GLY A 103 17.45 -0.28 13.29
CA GLY A 103 17.43 -1.49 12.48
C GLY A 103 18.65 -2.38 12.75
N SER A 104 19.24 -2.95 11.70
CA SER A 104 20.41 -3.83 11.83
C SER A 104 21.67 -3.13 12.37
N ALA A 105 21.69 -1.78 12.44
CA ALA A 105 22.80 -1.04 13.01
C ALA A 105 22.91 -1.19 14.55
N GLU A 106 21.83 -1.61 15.23
CA GLU A 106 21.82 -1.83 16.69
C GLU A 106 22.86 -2.86 17.14
N SER A 107 23.13 -3.89 16.32
CA SER A 107 24.15 -4.91 16.61
C SER A 107 25.57 -4.34 16.68
N ILE A 108 25.84 -3.27 15.92
CA ILE A 108 27.14 -2.60 15.89
C ILE A 108 27.20 -1.55 17.02
N VAL A 109 26.11 -0.80 17.21
CA VAL A 109 26.00 0.23 18.26
C VAL A 109 26.14 -0.40 19.65
N SER A 110 25.48 -1.52 19.92
CA SER A 110 25.50 -2.21 21.22
C SER A 110 26.88 -2.74 21.64
N LYS A 111 27.77 -3.02 20.69
CA LYS A 111 29.13 -3.51 20.95
C LYS A 111 30.07 -2.39 21.38
N ASP A 112 29.92 -1.20 20.79
CA ASP A 112 30.88 -0.09 20.95
C ASP A 112 30.19 1.26 21.25
N LEU A 113 29.34 1.29 22.28
CA LEU A 113 28.49 2.43 22.62
C LEU A 113 29.24 3.75 22.90
N LYS A 114 30.51 3.66 23.33
CA LYS A 114 31.37 4.82 23.67
C LYS A 114 32.26 5.29 22.52
N HIS A 115 32.25 4.60 21.38
CA HIS A 115 33.12 4.96 20.25
C HIS A 115 32.65 6.27 19.61
N ASP A 116 33.57 7.20 19.34
CA ASP A 116 33.24 8.54 18.81
C ASP A 116 32.42 8.47 17.51
N THR A 117 32.73 7.49 16.64
CA THR A 117 31.97 7.25 15.41
C THR A 117 30.52 6.83 15.65
N VAL A 118 30.25 6.05 16.71
CA VAL A 118 28.89 5.63 17.09
C VAL A 118 28.11 6.82 17.66
N ALA A 119 28.74 7.61 18.52
CA ALA A 119 28.12 8.83 19.05
C ALA A 119 27.79 9.84 17.93
N ALA A 120 28.71 10.03 16.98
CA ALA A 120 28.49 10.87 15.80
C ALA A 120 27.37 10.33 14.90
N PHE A 121 27.32 9.01 14.69
CA PHE A 121 26.25 8.35 13.93
C PHE A 121 24.89 8.53 14.59
N LEU A 122 24.75 8.29 15.91
CA LEU A 122 23.48 8.46 16.63
C LEU A 122 22.96 9.90 16.54
N LYS A 123 23.85 10.90 16.61
CA LYS A 123 23.49 12.31 16.40
C LYS A 123 22.99 12.54 14.97
N GLN A 124 23.67 11.98 13.97
CA GLN A 124 23.31 12.13 12.56
C GLN A 124 21.99 11.42 12.23
N ALA A 125 21.76 10.22 12.78
CA ALA A 125 20.52 9.46 12.60
C ALA A 125 19.32 10.19 13.23
N ASN A 126 19.50 10.72 14.44
CA ASN A 126 18.48 11.52 15.10
C ASN A 126 18.14 12.78 14.28
N GLN A 127 19.16 13.52 13.82
CA GLN A 127 18.95 14.68 12.95
C GLN A 127 18.18 14.31 11.68
N ALA A 128 18.53 13.19 11.03
CA ALA A 128 17.84 12.71 9.83
C ALA A 128 16.37 12.38 10.09
N TYR A 129 16.05 11.74 11.23
CA TYR A 129 14.66 11.48 11.62
C TYR A 129 13.87 12.76 11.86
N VAL A 130 14.45 13.74 12.57
CA VAL A 130 13.79 15.02 12.85
C VAL A 130 13.53 15.79 11.56
N GLU A 131 14.54 15.93 10.70
CA GLU A 131 14.42 16.64 9.43
C GLU A 131 13.39 15.97 8.51
N CYS A 132 13.40 14.64 8.43
CA CYS A 132 12.43 13.89 7.63
C CYS A 132 11.02 14.02 8.21
N ALA A 133 10.85 13.92 9.53
CA ALA A 133 9.54 14.11 10.17
C ALA A 133 8.98 15.53 9.92
N GLN A 134 9.81 16.56 10.04
CA GLN A 134 9.42 17.95 9.71
C GLN A 134 9.07 18.11 8.23
N TYR A 135 9.79 17.42 7.34
CA TYR A 135 9.47 17.41 5.92
C TYR A 135 8.12 16.73 5.66
N LEU A 136 7.86 15.58 6.28
CA LEU A 136 6.58 14.87 6.19
C LEU A 136 5.42 15.71 6.76
N GLN A 137 5.60 16.36 7.91
CA GLN A 137 4.61 17.30 8.49
C GLN A 137 4.21 18.41 7.53
N LYS A 138 5.15 18.92 6.72
CA LYS A 138 4.92 20.00 5.76
C LYS A 138 4.34 19.51 4.43
N LYS A 139 4.68 18.30 4.00
CA LYS A 139 4.38 17.81 2.65
C LYS A 139 3.20 16.85 2.60
N LEU A 140 2.91 16.12 3.67
CA LEU A 140 1.73 15.26 3.72
C LEU A 140 0.48 16.10 3.93
N PRO A 141 -0.55 15.99 3.07
CA PRO A 141 -1.79 16.75 3.16
C PRO A 141 -2.74 16.22 4.26
N LEU A 142 -2.20 15.92 5.43
CA LEU A 142 -2.91 15.37 6.59
C LEU A 142 -3.95 16.34 7.20
N ASN A 143 -3.88 17.64 6.86
CA ASN A 143 -4.89 18.64 7.22
C ASN A 143 -6.01 18.79 6.19
N SER A 144 -5.97 18.06 5.07
CA SER A 144 -6.95 18.18 4.00
C SER A 144 -8.30 17.62 4.44
N SER A 145 -9.28 18.51 4.62
CA SER A 145 -10.67 18.13 4.88
C SER A 145 -11.27 17.29 3.75
N LEU A 146 -10.84 17.53 2.51
CA LEU A 146 -11.28 16.76 1.35
C LEU A 146 -10.83 15.30 1.45
N LEU A 147 -9.53 15.05 1.69
CA LEU A 147 -9.02 13.68 1.80
C LEU A 147 -9.64 12.94 2.99
N GLN A 148 -9.84 13.63 4.12
CA GLN A 148 -10.57 13.08 5.27
C GLN A 148 -12.02 12.72 4.95
N SER A 149 -12.70 13.52 4.12
CA SER A 149 -14.06 13.25 3.70
C SER A 149 -14.15 12.11 2.68
N ILE A 150 -13.16 11.97 1.78
CA ILE A 150 -13.11 10.92 0.76
C ILE A 150 -12.96 9.52 1.40
N LEU A 151 -12.35 9.41 2.59
CA LEU A 151 -12.32 8.15 3.37
C LEU A 151 -13.70 7.53 3.55
N ALA A 152 -14.74 8.36 3.65
CA ALA A 152 -16.11 7.89 3.89
C ALA A 152 -16.71 7.13 2.69
N ILE A 153 -16.04 7.14 1.54
CA ILE A 153 -16.37 6.35 0.36
C ILE A 153 -15.91 4.89 0.51
N ASP A 154 -14.94 4.61 1.40
CA ASP A 154 -14.52 3.24 1.66
C ASP A 154 -15.71 2.41 2.21
N PRO A 155 -16.10 1.29 1.58
CA PRO A 155 -17.20 0.45 2.05
C PRO A 155 -17.05 -0.03 3.49
N ILE A 156 -15.82 -0.17 4.00
CA ILE A 156 -15.53 -0.57 5.38
C ILE A 156 -16.00 0.51 6.37
N ALA A 157 -15.99 1.78 5.98
CA ALA A 157 -16.38 2.89 6.84
C ALA A 157 -17.91 3.02 7.00
N ARG A 158 -18.71 2.25 6.24
CA ARG A 158 -20.17 2.28 6.27
C ARG A 158 -20.72 1.91 7.67
N GLY A 159 -21.79 2.58 8.07
CA GLY A 159 -22.48 2.36 9.34
C GLY A 159 -22.01 3.26 10.49
N HIS A 160 -20.92 4.01 10.31
CA HIS A 160 -20.43 4.96 11.31
C HIS A 160 -21.04 6.36 11.13
N SER A 161 -21.41 7.02 12.24
CA SER A 161 -21.94 8.39 12.24
C SER A 161 -20.97 9.40 11.61
N VAL A 162 -19.67 9.23 11.86
CA VAL A 162 -18.61 10.05 11.28
C VAL A 162 -18.56 9.95 9.75
N THR A 163 -18.85 8.76 9.20
CA THR A 163 -18.91 8.51 7.75
C THR A 163 -20.07 9.27 7.11
N ALA A 164 -21.25 9.23 7.72
CA ALA A 164 -22.41 10.00 7.25
C ALA A 164 -22.13 11.51 7.22
N ASP A 165 -21.51 12.04 8.27
CA ASP A 165 -21.14 13.46 8.36
C ASP A 165 -20.10 13.85 7.30
N ARG A 166 -19.14 12.96 7.02
CA ARG A 166 -18.11 13.16 6.01
C ARG A 166 -18.68 13.12 4.59
N LEU A 167 -19.58 12.18 4.29
CA LEU A 167 -20.27 12.11 2.99
C LEU A 167 -21.11 13.37 2.75
N LYS A 168 -21.87 13.84 3.73
CA LYS A 168 -22.63 15.09 3.62
C LYS A 168 -21.76 16.33 3.36
N ARG A 169 -20.49 16.30 3.75
CA ARG A 169 -19.54 17.39 3.50
C ARG A 169 -18.91 17.33 2.11
N LEU A 170 -18.87 16.17 1.46
CA LEU A 170 -18.20 15.99 0.16
C LEU A 170 -18.71 16.95 -0.93
N PRO A 171 -20.02 17.12 -1.16
CA PRO A 171 -20.51 18.02 -2.20
C PRO A 171 -20.09 19.48 -1.99
N LYS A 172 -19.89 19.90 -0.73
CA LYS A 172 -19.43 21.25 -0.39
C LYS A 172 -17.95 21.45 -0.70
N LEU A 173 -17.16 20.37 -0.73
CA LEU A 173 -15.73 20.39 -1.02
C LEU A 173 -15.46 20.13 -2.52
N VAL A 174 -16.33 19.36 -3.18
CA VAL A 174 -16.25 19.03 -4.61
C VAL A 174 -17.49 19.61 -5.30
N THR A 175 -17.48 20.92 -5.50
CA THR A 175 -18.62 21.72 -5.99
C THR A 175 -19.06 21.42 -7.42
N ASN A 176 -18.31 20.59 -8.14
CA ASN A 176 -18.51 20.35 -9.57
C ASN A 176 -19.37 19.12 -9.85
N VAL A 177 -19.78 18.39 -8.80
CA VAL A 177 -20.38 17.05 -8.93
C VAL A 177 -21.88 17.06 -8.68
N LEU A 178 -22.37 17.91 -7.77
CA LEU A 178 -23.77 17.91 -7.34
C LEU A 178 -24.46 19.22 -7.74
N MET A 179 -25.60 19.11 -8.43
CA MET A 179 -26.43 20.27 -8.73
C MET A 179 -27.26 20.67 -7.50
N GLN A 180 -27.62 21.95 -7.36
CA GLN A 180 -28.38 22.44 -6.19
C GLN A 180 -29.72 21.71 -6.01
N GLU A 181 -30.36 21.32 -7.11
CA GLU A 181 -31.64 20.61 -7.12
C GLU A 181 -31.54 19.19 -6.52
N GLU A 182 -30.34 18.59 -6.54
CA GLU A 182 -30.08 17.22 -6.10
C GLU A 182 -29.62 17.16 -4.62
N GLU A 183 -29.39 18.30 -3.95
CA GLU A 183 -28.83 18.34 -2.59
C GLU A 183 -29.70 17.63 -1.55
N MET A 184 -31.03 17.77 -1.67
CA MET A 184 -31.97 17.10 -0.77
C MET A 184 -31.96 15.59 -0.99
N GLN A 185 -31.95 15.16 -2.25
CA GLN A 185 -31.94 13.74 -2.62
C GLN A 185 -30.63 13.09 -2.17
N TYR A 186 -29.49 13.72 -2.43
CA TYR A 186 -28.19 13.24 -1.99
C TYR A 186 -28.13 13.08 -0.46
N SER A 187 -28.67 14.03 0.30
CA SER A 187 -28.70 13.93 1.77
C SER A 187 -29.52 12.72 2.24
N LEU A 188 -30.64 12.42 1.58
CA LEU A 188 -31.43 11.23 1.85
C LEU A 188 -30.67 9.95 1.46
N ASP A 189 -30.04 9.92 0.29
CA ASP A 189 -29.26 8.78 -0.19
C ASP A 189 -28.10 8.46 0.76
N VAL A 190 -27.41 9.48 1.29
CA VAL A 190 -26.37 9.29 2.32
C VAL A 190 -26.94 8.66 3.59
N HIS A 191 -28.17 8.99 3.99
CA HIS A 191 -28.82 8.37 5.14
C HIS A 191 -29.18 6.90 4.87
N LEU A 192 -29.77 6.62 3.71
CA LEU A 192 -30.16 5.27 3.30
C LEU A 192 -28.93 4.37 3.15
N TYR A 193 -27.86 4.88 2.55
CA TYR A 193 -26.58 4.17 2.36
C TYR A 193 -25.99 3.60 3.65
N GLN A 194 -26.15 4.28 4.80
CA GLN A 194 -25.59 3.82 6.07
C GLN A 194 -26.34 2.61 6.67
N VAL A 195 -27.61 2.45 6.32
CA VAL A 195 -28.50 1.43 6.91
C VAL A 195 -28.90 0.35 5.91
N ASP A 196 -28.40 0.45 4.67
CA ASP A 196 -28.73 -0.46 3.58
C ASP A 196 -28.21 -1.87 3.88
N LYS A 197 -29.14 -2.83 3.94
CA LYS A 197 -28.88 -4.25 4.23
C LYS A 197 -28.59 -5.07 2.97
N PHE A 198 -28.92 -4.55 1.79
CA PHE A 198 -28.76 -5.22 0.50
C PHE A 198 -27.40 -4.92 -0.12
N LEU A 199 -26.82 -3.77 0.19
CA LEU A 199 -25.47 -3.43 -0.25
C LEU A 199 -24.43 -4.38 0.39
N PRO A 200 -23.59 -5.04 -0.42
CA PRO A 200 -22.59 -5.99 0.06
C PRO A 200 -21.69 -5.35 1.12
N SER A 201 -21.59 -5.98 2.29
CA SER A 201 -20.54 -5.64 3.24
C SER A 201 -19.21 -6.11 2.68
N TYR A 202 -18.15 -5.30 2.83
CA TYR A 202 -16.81 -5.72 2.46
C TYR A 202 -16.43 -6.97 3.26
N THR A 203 -16.84 -7.07 4.54
CA THR A 203 -16.60 -8.21 5.46
C THR A 203 -17.88 -8.82 6.01
N ASP A 204 -17.92 -10.15 6.18
CA ASP A 204 -18.96 -10.86 6.95
C ASP A 204 -18.81 -10.66 8.47
N GLU A 205 -19.74 -11.25 9.24
CA GLU A 205 -19.76 -11.24 10.71
C GLU A 205 -18.55 -11.92 11.39
N HIS A 206 -17.70 -12.60 10.60
CA HIS A 206 -16.47 -13.25 11.02
C HIS A 206 -15.21 -12.55 10.51
N GLY A 207 -15.34 -11.43 9.80
CA GLY A 207 -14.22 -10.66 9.25
C GLY A 207 -13.70 -11.19 7.90
N ASN A 208 -14.38 -12.12 7.26
CA ASN A 208 -14.02 -12.59 5.92
C ASN A 208 -14.57 -11.63 4.88
N ILE A 209 -13.69 -11.17 4.01
CA ILE A 209 -14.06 -10.26 2.93
C ILE A 209 -14.73 -11.09 1.82
N LEU A 210 -15.80 -10.58 1.19
CA LEU A 210 -16.50 -11.07 -0.03
C LEU A 210 -17.85 -11.80 0.18
N ARG A 211 -18.95 -11.11 -0.16
CA ARG A 211 -20.29 -11.70 -0.39
C ARG A 211 -20.53 -11.83 -1.90
N ILE A 212 -20.07 -12.94 -2.49
CA ILE A 212 -20.22 -13.22 -3.94
C ILE A 212 -21.65 -13.59 -4.31
N ASP A 213 -22.40 -14.14 -3.35
CA ASP A 213 -23.81 -14.53 -3.47
C ASP A 213 -24.71 -13.39 -3.98
N LEU A 214 -24.51 -12.16 -3.48
CA LEU A 214 -25.29 -11.00 -3.91
C LEU A 214 -25.10 -10.68 -5.41
N TRP A 215 -23.91 -10.95 -5.96
CA TRP A 215 -23.65 -10.74 -7.39
C TRP A 215 -24.27 -11.83 -8.25
N CYS A 216 -24.40 -13.06 -7.73
CA CYS A 216 -25.14 -14.12 -8.40
C CYS A 216 -26.63 -13.78 -8.47
N GLU A 217 -27.21 -13.22 -7.39
CA GLU A 217 -28.60 -12.77 -7.37
C GLU A 217 -28.87 -11.63 -8.37
N GLU A 218 -27.99 -10.62 -8.42
CA GLU A 218 -28.16 -9.47 -9.32
C GLU A 218 -28.04 -9.87 -10.81
N GLU A 219 -27.19 -10.85 -11.12
CA GLU A 219 -27.02 -11.38 -12.49
C GLU A 219 -28.04 -12.48 -12.83
N ASP A 220 -28.98 -12.79 -11.94
CA ASP A 220 -29.98 -13.87 -12.08
C ASP A 220 -29.34 -15.23 -12.41
N VAL A 221 -28.25 -15.57 -11.69
CA VAL A 221 -27.48 -16.81 -11.86
C VAL A 221 -27.66 -17.72 -10.64
N GLU A 222 -28.39 -18.81 -10.82
CA GLU A 222 -28.43 -19.90 -9.83
C GLU A 222 -27.09 -20.63 -9.77
N MET A 223 -26.49 -20.70 -8.58
CA MET A 223 -25.19 -21.34 -8.35
C MET A 223 -25.25 -22.22 -7.10
N SER A 224 -24.70 -23.43 -7.21
CA SER A 224 -24.60 -24.35 -6.08
C SER A 224 -23.70 -23.82 -4.96
N ASP A 225 -24.03 -24.12 -3.71
CA ASP A 225 -23.28 -23.67 -2.52
C ASP A 225 -21.78 -24.01 -2.61
N ASP A 226 -21.45 -25.21 -3.10
CA ASP A 226 -20.06 -25.63 -3.26
C ASP A 226 -19.32 -24.81 -4.33
N ALA A 227 -20.00 -24.45 -5.42
CA ALA A 227 -19.42 -23.60 -6.46
C ALA A 227 -19.20 -22.17 -5.94
N LEU A 228 -20.14 -21.66 -5.16
CA LEU A 228 -20.05 -20.36 -4.50
C LEU A 228 -18.88 -20.30 -3.50
N LEU A 229 -18.65 -21.36 -2.72
CA LEU A 229 -17.50 -21.48 -1.81
C LEU A 229 -16.17 -21.43 -2.56
N VAL A 230 -16.06 -22.18 -3.66
CA VAL A 230 -14.86 -22.17 -4.51
C VAL A 230 -14.65 -20.80 -5.13
N LEU A 231 -15.70 -20.17 -5.61
CA LEU A 231 -15.63 -18.85 -6.23
C LEU A 231 -15.26 -17.76 -5.21
N THR A 232 -15.79 -17.86 -3.99
CA THR A 232 -15.41 -16.99 -2.86
C THR A 232 -13.92 -17.13 -2.55
N LYS A 233 -13.42 -18.36 -2.49
CA LYS A 233 -11.99 -18.62 -2.30
C LYS A 233 -11.14 -18.02 -3.44
N ILE A 234 -11.57 -18.17 -4.69
CA ILE A 234 -10.89 -17.54 -5.84
C ILE A 234 -10.89 -16.00 -5.69
N GLY A 235 -12.00 -15.41 -5.27
CA GLY A 235 -12.11 -13.97 -5.02
C GLY A 235 -11.16 -13.46 -3.94
N VAL A 236 -10.94 -14.24 -2.88
CA VAL A 236 -9.97 -13.93 -1.80
C VAL A 236 -8.53 -14.01 -2.33
N GLU A 237 -8.21 -15.08 -3.07
CA GLU A 237 -6.85 -15.35 -3.55
C GLU A 237 -6.43 -14.45 -4.71
N THR A 238 -7.39 -13.88 -5.46
CA THR A 238 -7.13 -13.03 -6.63
C THR A 238 -7.75 -11.64 -6.46
N SER A 239 -8.98 -11.42 -6.91
CA SER A 239 -9.76 -10.19 -6.71
C SER A 239 -11.26 -10.45 -6.84
N LEU A 240 -12.08 -9.64 -6.15
CA LEU A 240 -13.54 -9.67 -6.31
C LEU A 240 -13.95 -9.45 -7.78
N ARG A 241 -13.30 -8.52 -8.48
CA ARG A 241 -13.59 -8.22 -9.89
C ARG A 241 -13.43 -9.45 -10.77
N TYR A 242 -12.34 -10.18 -10.59
CA TYR A 242 -12.10 -11.42 -11.34
C TYR A 242 -13.14 -12.48 -11.00
N ALA A 243 -13.49 -12.65 -9.72
CA ALA A 243 -14.54 -13.60 -9.32
C ALA A 243 -15.91 -13.25 -9.91
N ILE A 244 -16.30 -11.96 -9.96
CA ILE A 244 -17.55 -11.52 -10.60
C ILE A 244 -17.54 -11.84 -12.11
N GLN A 245 -16.43 -11.58 -12.81
CA GLN A 245 -16.30 -11.97 -14.24
C GLN A 245 -16.47 -13.48 -14.44
N LEU A 246 -16.03 -14.29 -13.47
CA LEU A 246 -16.22 -15.73 -13.51
C LEU A 246 -17.69 -16.15 -13.30
N ILE A 247 -18.53 -15.36 -12.62
CA ILE A 247 -19.97 -15.66 -12.49
C ILE A 247 -20.61 -15.71 -13.87
N THR A 248 -20.49 -14.62 -14.64
CA THR A 248 -21.10 -14.50 -15.97
C THR A 248 -20.57 -15.59 -16.92
N THR A 249 -19.25 -15.82 -16.92
CA THR A 249 -18.67 -16.85 -17.81
C THR A 249 -19.03 -18.27 -17.38
N ALA A 250 -19.13 -18.56 -16.07
CA ALA A 250 -19.56 -19.86 -15.57
C ALA A 250 -21.05 -20.12 -15.90
N SER A 251 -21.89 -19.09 -15.82
CA SER A 251 -23.29 -19.14 -16.27
C SER A 251 -23.38 -19.51 -17.76
N LEU A 252 -22.57 -18.89 -18.63
CA LEU A 252 -22.54 -19.25 -20.06
C LEU A 252 -22.09 -20.69 -20.31
N VAL A 253 -21.12 -21.20 -19.54
CA VAL A 253 -20.69 -22.61 -19.61
C VAL A 253 -21.81 -23.55 -19.14
N CYS A 254 -22.51 -23.18 -18.06
CA CYS A 254 -23.66 -23.91 -17.53
C CYS A 254 -24.79 -23.99 -18.59
N GLN A 255 -25.15 -22.85 -19.18
CA GLN A 255 -26.15 -22.79 -20.26
C GLN A 255 -25.74 -23.64 -21.47
N LYS A 256 -24.45 -23.62 -21.84
CA LYS A 256 -23.94 -24.44 -22.95
C LYS A 256 -24.08 -25.95 -22.68
N ARG A 257 -23.94 -26.40 -21.42
CA ARG A 257 -24.24 -27.79 -21.04
C ARG A 257 -25.73 -28.05 -20.77
N LYS A 258 -26.59 -27.05 -20.99
CA LYS A 258 -28.03 -27.07 -20.70
C LYS A 258 -28.34 -27.33 -19.21
N GLY A 259 -27.46 -26.86 -18.33
CA GLY A 259 -27.70 -26.85 -16.88
C GLY A 259 -28.53 -25.64 -16.47
N THR A 260 -29.28 -25.78 -15.37
CA THR A 260 -30.04 -24.69 -14.74
C THR A 260 -29.25 -24.00 -13.63
N GLU A 261 -28.38 -24.74 -12.95
CA GLU A 261 -27.58 -24.28 -11.81
C GLU A 261 -26.09 -24.44 -12.10
N VAL A 262 -25.28 -23.42 -11.80
CA VAL A 262 -23.81 -23.43 -11.96
C VAL A 262 -23.14 -24.31 -10.91
N THR A 263 -22.26 -25.20 -11.37
CA THR A 263 -21.54 -26.19 -10.54
C THR A 263 -20.05 -25.88 -10.47
N ILE A 264 -19.33 -26.56 -9.56
CA ILE A 264 -17.87 -26.45 -9.42
C ILE A 264 -17.15 -26.74 -10.75
N ALA A 265 -17.68 -27.66 -11.56
CA ALA A 265 -17.09 -28.02 -12.85
C ALA A 265 -17.08 -26.83 -13.82
N ASP A 266 -18.14 -26.03 -13.82
CA ASP A 266 -18.26 -24.83 -14.65
C ASP A 266 -17.26 -23.77 -14.20
N VAL A 267 -17.17 -23.51 -12.89
CA VAL A 267 -16.21 -22.56 -12.28
C VAL A 267 -14.76 -22.96 -12.57
N LYS A 268 -14.41 -24.24 -12.39
CA LYS A 268 -13.06 -24.75 -12.71
C LYS A 268 -12.73 -24.61 -14.20
N ARG A 269 -13.72 -24.83 -15.07
CA ARG A 269 -13.55 -24.68 -16.51
C ARG A 269 -13.22 -23.23 -16.86
N VAL A 270 -13.98 -22.26 -16.36
CA VAL A 270 -13.74 -20.85 -16.66
C VAL A 270 -12.47 -20.31 -16.02
N TYR A 271 -12.13 -20.75 -14.81
CA TYR A 271 -10.87 -20.39 -14.15
C TYR A 271 -9.63 -20.86 -14.95
N THR A 272 -9.76 -21.96 -15.68
CA THR A 272 -8.69 -22.45 -16.58
C THR A 272 -8.61 -21.65 -17.87
N LEU A 273 -9.75 -21.15 -18.38
CA LEU A 273 -9.81 -20.41 -19.65
C LEU A 273 -9.41 -18.95 -19.51
N PHE A 274 -9.77 -18.31 -18.40
CA PHE A 274 -9.53 -16.89 -18.15
C PHE A 274 -8.51 -16.74 -17.03
N LEU A 275 -7.37 -16.13 -17.32
CA LEU A 275 -6.30 -15.92 -16.34
C LEU A 275 -6.53 -14.63 -15.55
N ASP A 276 -6.20 -14.65 -14.26
CA ASP A 276 -6.11 -13.43 -13.44
C ASP A 276 -4.77 -12.70 -13.67
N GLU A 277 -4.61 -11.52 -13.05
CA GLU A 277 -3.41 -10.68 -13.22
C GLU A 277 -2.12 -11.40 -12.80
N ALA A 278 -2.14 -12.16 -11.69
CA ALA A 278 -0.93 -12.80 -11.19
C ALA A 278 -0.49 -13.94 -12.13
N ARG A 279 -1.43 -14.80 -12.54
CA ARG A 279 -1.15 -15.88 -13.50
C ARG A 279 -0.77 -15.36 -14.88
N SER A 280 -1.40 -14.29 -15.37
CA SER A 280 -1.01 -13.68 -16.66
C SER A 280 0.36 -13.03 -16.60
N SER A 281 0.73 -12.40 -15.48
CA SER A 281 2.08 -11.84 -15.29
C SER A 281 3.15 -12.94 -15.23
N GLN A 282 2.87 -14.06 -14.57
CA GLN A 282 3.75 -15.23 -14.57
C GLN A 282 3.91 -15.81 -15.98
N PHE A 283 2.81 -15.98 -16.72
CA PHE A 283 2.84 -16.40 -18.11
C PHE A 283 3.70 -15.47 -18.96
N LEU A 284 3.51 -14.14 -18.87
CA LEU A 284 4.34 -13.19 -19.60
C LEU A 284 5.83 -13.30 -19.23
N ASN A 285 6.15 -13.56 -17.96
CA ASN A 285 7.52 -13.76 -17.51
C ASN A 285 8.15 -15.03 -18.08
N GLU A 286 7.41 -16.13 -18.17
CA GLU A 286 7.89 -17.40 -18.73
C GLU A 286 8.15 -17.32 -20.23
N TYR A 287 7.34 -16.55 -20.97
CA TYR A 287 7.46 -16.37 -22.42
C TYR A 287 8.19 -15.07 -22.79
N GLN A 288 8.95 -14.49 -21.86
CA GLN A 288 9.68 -13.24 -22.09
C GLN A 288 10.51 -13.28 -23.38
N SER A 289 11.21 -14.36 -23.67
CA SER A 289 12.05 -14.52 -24.87
C SER A 289 11.31 -14.26 -26.19
N ASP A 290 10.00 -14.48 -26.22
CA ASP A 290 9.19 -14.42 -27.43
C ASP A 290 8.56 -13.03 -27.63
N PHE A 291 8.68 -12.13 -26.64
CA PHE A 291 8.15 -10.78 -26.69
C PHE A 291 9.21 -9.75 -27.13
N MET A 292 8.74 -8.80 -27.96
CA MET A 292 9.52 -7.81 -28.73
C MET A 292 10.55 -6.96 -27.96
N PHE A 293 10.55 -6.94 -26.62
CA PHE A 293 11.42 -6.08 -25.81
C PHE A 293 12.42 -6.82 -24.90
N ASN A 294 12.68 -8.12 -25.14
CA ASN A 294 13.70 -8.88 -24.39
C ASN A 294 15.06 -9.02 -25.08
N GLU A 295 15.32 -8.29 -26.17
CA GLU A 295 16.62 -8.27 -26.87
C GLU A 295 17.73 -7.46 -26.16
N LEU A 296 17.75 -7.37 -24.83
CA LEU A 296 18.81 -6.61 -24.10
C LEU A 296 19.75 -7.45 -23.22
N GLU A 297 19.59 -8.78 -23.19
CA GLU A 297 20.53 -9.65 -22.47
C GLU A 297 21.41 -10.55 -23.36
N GLY A 298 21.11 -10.68 -24.66
CA GLY A 298 21.86 -11.56 -25.58
C GLY A 298 23.13 -10.98 -26.20
N ASP A 299 23.32 -9.65 -26.20
CA ASP A 299 24.32 -9.00 -27.07
C ASP A 299 25.60 -8.53 -26.34
N LYS A 300 25.86 -9.03 -25.13
CA LYS A 300 27.05 -8.67 -24.33
C LYS A 300 28.20 -9.68 -24.38
N GLU A 301 28.04 -10.87 -24.97
CA GLU A 301 29.12 -11.87 -25.00
C GLU A 301 29.93 -11.94 -26.30
N THR A 302 29.54 -11.27 -27.39
CA THR A 302 30.21 -11.42 -28.70
C THR A 302 31.25 -10.34 -29.04
N LYS A 303 31.52 -9.36 -28.16
CA LYS A 303 32.54 -8.31 -28.41
C LYS A 303 33.84 -8.44 -27.61
N ALA A 304 34.08 -9.59 -26.97
CA ALA A 304 35.32 -9.90 -26.27
C ALA A 304 36.12 -11.03 -26.95
N MET A 305 36.14 -11.08 -28.28
CA MET A 305 37.08 -11.93 -29.03
C MET A 305 37.24 -11.37 -30.44
N ASP A 306 37.98 -10.27 -30.57
CA ASP A 306 38.86 -9.99 -31.72
C ASP A 306 39.48 -8.60 -31.56
N THR A 307 40.75 -8.59 -31.18
CA THR A 307 41.80 -7.74 -31.74
C THR A 307 43.10 -8.14 -31.06
N SER A 308 43.82 -9.02 -31.75
CA SER A 308 45.29 -9.12 -31.65
C SER A 308 45.95 -7.85 -32.21
#